data_AF-A0AAN7S959-F1
#
_entry.id   AF-A0AAN7S959-F1
#
_cell.length_a   1.000
_cell.length_b   1.000
_cell.length_c   1.000
_cell.angle_alpha   90.00
_cell.angle_beta   90.00
_cell.angle_gamma   90.00
#
_symmetry.space_group_name_H-M   'P 1'
#
loop_
_entity.id
_entity.type
_entity.pdbx_description
1 polymer ?
#
loop_
_entity_poly.entity_id
_entity_poly.type
_entity_poly.pdbx_seq_one_letter_code
_entity_poly.pdbx_strand_id
1 'polypeptide(L)'
;MKTIVVLHVFIFAVFAKVPYELMDDWNALAAVYADECILESGADPEIAKQMFENHKLVNEEHIRCYFKCLMIRYKFMSKDGVFNAERLIQGVQHVPYELMDDWNALAAVYADECILESGADAEIAKQMFENHKLVNEEHIRCYFKCLMIRYKFMSKDGVFNAERLIQGVQHVPYELMDDWNALAAVYADECILESGADAEIAKQMFENHKLVNEEHIRCYFKCLMIRYKFMSKDGVFNAERLIQGVQHVPYELMDDWNALAAVYADECILESGADAEIAKQMFENHKLVNEEHIRCYFKCLMIRYKFMSKDGVFNAERLIQGVQHVPYELMDDWNALAAVYADECILESGADAEIAKQMFENHKLVNEEHIRCYFKCLMIRYKFMSKDGVFNAERLIQGVQHVTPEIAETCITKHGDKMDLCKKSYLVASCVAEENYETM
;
A
#
# COMPACT_ATOMS: atom_id res chain seq x y z
N MET A 1 28.05 -5.27 23.88
CA MET A 1 27.54 -5.94 22.65
C MET A 1 26.13 -5.49 22.25
N LYS A 2 25.14 -5.36 23.16
CA LYS A 2 23.76 -4.98 22.77
C LYS A 2 23.58 -3.53 22.30
N THR A 3 24.45 -2.61 22.73
CA THR A 3 24.44 -1.17 22.35
C THR A 3 24.94 -0.88 20.93
N ILE A 4 25.52 -1.87 20.23
CA ILE A 4 26.22 -1.68 18.94
C ILE A 4 25.33 -2.03 17.74
N VAL A 5 24.35 -2.93 17.90
CA VAL A 5 23.30 -3.25 16.90
C VAL A 5 22.23 -2.14 16.85
N VAL A 6 22.19 -1.34 17.90
CA VAL A 6 21.18 -0.33 18.19
C VAL A 6 21.35 0.96 17.36
N LEU A 7 22.55 1.20 16.87
CA LEU A 7 22.84 2.40 16.11
C LEU A 7 22.49 2.24 14.61
N HIS A 8 22.46 0.99 14.12
CA HIS A 8 22.25 0.57 12.72
C HIS A 8 20.92 1.00 12.12
N VAL A 9 19.89 1.12 12.94
CA VAL A 9 18.52 1.28 12.44
C VAL A 9 17.91 2.63 12.83
N PHE A 10 18.53 3.36 13.76
CA PHE A 10 18.34 4.81 13.86
C PHE A 10 18.80 5.51 12.58
N ILE A 11 19.84 4.97 11.94
CA ILE A 11 20.24 5.34 10.58
C ILE A 11 19.09 5.07 9.62
N PHE A 12 18.68 3.81 9.44
CA PHE A 12 17.73 3.46 8.40
C PHE A 12 16.40 4.24 8.51
N ALA A 13 15.90 4.48 9.72
CA ALA A 13 14.68 5.28 9.95
C ALA A 13 14.84 6.79 9.65
N VAL A 14 16.03 7.34 9.84
CA VAL A 14 16.35 8.74 9.53
C VAL A 14 16.77 8.91 8.07
N PHE A 15 17.34 7.88 7.41
CA PHE A 15 17.94 7.95 6.07
C PHE A 15 17.09 7.35 4.94
N ALA A 16 16.12 6.46 5.21
CA ALA A 16 15.31 5.83 4.14
C ALA A 16 14.29 6.77 3.48
N LYS A 17 13.95 7.90 4.12
CA LYS A 17 13.00 8.89 3.57
C LYS A 17 13.65 10.17 3.07
N VAL A 18 14.96 10.34 3.30
CA VAL A 18 15.66 11.58 3.01
C VAL A 18 15.70 11.82 1.50
N PRO A 19 15.16 12.95 0.98
CA PRO A 19 15.28 13.29 -0.43
C PRO A 19 16.74 13.20 -0.88
N TYR A 20 16.98 12.72 -2.09
CA TYR A 20 18.33 12.50 -2.64
C TYR A 20 19.24 13.73 -2.44
N GLU A 21 18.66 14.93 -2.49
CA GLU A 21 19.31 16.24 -2.30
C GLU A 21 19.91 16.44 -0.89
N LEU A 22 19.29 15.91 0.18
CA LEU A 22 19.86 15.97 1.53
C LEU A 22 20.88 14.87 1.79
N MET A 23 20.87 13.81 0.97
CA MET A 23 21.87 12.75 1.08
C MET A 23 23.25 13.28 0.68
N ASP A 24 23.32 14.26 -0.22
CA ASP A 24 24.55 14.97 -0.54
C ASP A 24 25.08 15.76 0.67
N ASP A 25 24.20 16.39 1.45
CA ASP A 25 24.58 17.09 2.68
C ASP A 25 25.06 16.11 3.77
N TRP A 26 24.44 14.94 3.87
CA TRP A 26 24.89 13.89 4.78
C TRP A 26 26.14 13.18 4.33
N ASN A 27 26.34 13.00 3.02
CA ASN A 27 27.59 12.51 2.44
C ASN A 27 28.71 13.51 2.71
N ALA A 28 28.44 14.81 2.54
CA ALA A 28 29.38 15.87 2.86
C ALA A 28 29.69 15.91 4.37
N LEU A 29 28.68 15.70 5.22
CA LEU A 29 28.86 15.60 6.67
C LEU A 29 29.67 14.35 7.01
N ALA A 30 29.24 13.16 6.63
CA ALA A 30 29.94 11.90 6.88
C ALA A 30 31.40 11.95 6.40
N ALA A 31 31.67 12.56 5.23
CA ALA A 31 33.02 12.71 4.68
C ALA A 31 34.01 13.41 5.61
N VAL A 32 33.56 14.29 6.52
CA VAL A 32 34.45 14.99 7.48
C VAL A 32 35.15 14.01 8.43
N TYR A 33 34.45 12.94 8.84
CA TYR A 33 34.98 11.95 9.78
C TYR A 33 35.07 10.54 9.20
N ALA A 34 34.75 10.36 7.91
CA ALA A 34 34.69 9.05 7.27
C ALA A 34 36.00 8.29 7.38
N ASP A 35 37.12 8.87 6.95
CA ASP A 35 38.42 8.19 6.96
C ASP A 35 38.90 7.83 8.37
N GLU A 36 38.72 8.73 9.33
CA GLU A 36 39.05 8.47 10.74
C GLU A 36 38.21 7.32 11.30
N CYS A 37 36.91 7.34 11.02
CA CYS A 37 35.99 6.34 11.53
C CYS A 37 36.14 4.99 10.83
N ILE A 38 36.51 4.95 9.55
CA ILE A 38 36.86 3.74 8.79
C ILE A 38 38.10 3.10 9.42
N LEU A 39 39.13 3.90 9.70
CA LEU A 39 40.35 3.44 10.35
C LEU A 39 40.09 2.94 11.78
N GLU A 40 39.27 3.65 12.56
CA GLU A 40 38.95 3.30 13.95
C GLU A 40 38.09 2.03 14.04
N SER A 41 37.19 1.80 13.08
CA SER A 41 36.26 0.67 13.08
C SER A 41 36.77 -0.58 12.36
N GLY A 42 37.74 -0.42 11.46
CA GLY A 42 38.14 -1.45 10.51
C GLY A 42 37.08 -1.74 9.44
N ALA A 43 36.17 -0.80 9.16
CA ALA A 43 35.18 -0.93 8.09
C ALA A 43 35.87 -0.98 6.72
N ASP A 44 35.32 -1.78 5.81
CA ASP A 44 35.71 -1.72 4.42
C ASP A 44 35.33 -0.33 3.86
N PRO A 45 36.28 0.44 3.27
CA PRO A 45 36.00 1.78 2.78
C PRO A 45 34.91 1.85 1.71
N GLU A 46 34.83 0.81 0.86
CA GLU A 46 33.84 0.74 -0.21
C GLU A 46 32.45 0.44 0.37
N ILE A 47 32.35 -0.46 1.35
CA ILE A 47 31.08 -0.72 2.06
C ILE A 47 30.64 0.52 2.88
N ALA A 48 31.58 1.21 3.53
CA ALA A 48 31.30 2.43 4.29
C ALA A 48 30.80 3.58 3.39
N LYS A 49 31.27 3.63 2.14
CA LYS A 49 30.82 4.58 1.12
C LYS A 49 29.46 4.19 0.54
N GLN A 50 29.28 2.93 0.16
CA GLN A 50 28.02 2.40 -0.37
C GLN A 50 26.85 2.47 0.62
N MET A 51 27.15 2.47 1.92
CA MET A 51 26.17 2.66 2.98
C MET A 51 25.37 3.96 2.81
N PHE A 52 25.99 5.03 2.33
CA PHE A 52 25.31 6.30 2.11
C PHE A 52 24.88 6.51 0.65
N GLU A 53 25.60 5.93 -0.32
CA GLU A 53 25.25 6.08 -1.75
C GLU A 53 24.09 5.18 -2.19
N ASN A 54 24.02 3.95 -1.67
CA ASN A 54 23.10 2.92 -2.17
C ASN A 54 22.12 2.41 -1.11
N HIS A 55 22.07 3.05 0.07
CA HIS A 55 21.18 2.67 1.18
C HIS A 55 21.35 1.20 1.65
N LYS A 56 22.44 0.55 1.24
CA LYS A 56 22.67 -0.87 1.49
C LYS A 56 23.43 -1.03 2.80
N LEU A 57 22.67 -1.21 3.89
CA LEU A 57 23.26 -1.58 5.17
C LEU A 57 23.68 -3.04 5.15
N VAL A 58 24.99 -3.27 5.09
CA VAL A 58 25.55 -4.59 5.32
C VAL A 58 25.64 -4.80 6.83
N ASN A 59 25.05 -5.90 7.34
CA ASN A 59 25.04 -6.22 8.78
C ASN A 59 26.41 -6.76 9.26
N GLU A 60 27.46 -5.98 9.01
CA GLU A 60 28.83 -6.29 9.41
C GLU A 60 29.21 -5.54 10.68
N GLU A 61 29.91 -6.22 11.58
CA GLU A 61 30.36 -5.66 12.87
C GLU A 61 31.18 -4.38 12.69
N HIS A 62 31.99 -4.31 11.63
CA HIS A 62 32.85 -3.16 11.34
C HIS A 62 32.08 -1.92 10.88
N ILE A 63 31.02 -2.08 10.07
CA ILE A 63 30.10 -0.98 9.71
C ILE A 63 29.38 -0.45 10.95
N ARG A 64 29.18 -1.30 11.98
CA ARG A 64 28.62 -0.86 13.25
C ARG A 64 29.51 0.03 14.06
N CYS A 65 30.78 -0.35 14.14
CA CYS A 65 31.78 0.46 14.79
C CYS A 65 32.00 1.77 14.01
N TYR A 66 31.94 1.74 12.67
CA TYR A 66 32.08 2.93 11.81
C TYR A 66 31.02 3.98 12.13
N PHE A 67 29.74 3.60 12.09
CA PHE A 67 28.68 4.55 12.36
C PHE A 67 28.65 5.02 13.83
N LYS A 68 29.04 4.14 14.77
CA LYS A 68 29.21 4.55 16.18
C LYS A 68 30.27 5.62 16.32
N CYS A 69 31.37 5.49 15.60
CA CYS A 69 32.37 6.55 15.56
C CYS A 69 31.76 7.85 15.02
N LEU A 70 31.04 7.84 13.89
CA LEU A 70 30.39 9.04 13.34
C LEU A 70 29.46 9.73 14.37
N MET A 71 28.59 8.97 15.03
CA MET A 71 27.64 9.51 16.03
C MET A 71 28.34 10.10 17.26
N ILE A 72 29.48 9.53 17.65
CA ILE A 72 30.31 10.09 18.72
C ILE A 72 30.99 11.37 18.26
N ARG A 73 31.54 11.42 17.04
CA ARG A 73 32.21 12.61 16.49
C ARG A 73 31.24 13.77 16.31
N TYR A 74 30.01 13.49 15.89
CA TYR A 74 28.92 14.46 15.80
C TYR A 74 28.26 14.80 17.14
N LYS A 75 28.67 14.16 18.23
CA LYS A 75 28.14 14.37 19.59
C LYS A 75 26.64 14.06 19.73
N PHE A 76 26.07 13.30 18.80
CA PHE A 76 24.75 12.69 18.93
C PHE A 76 24.77 11.57 19.98
N MET A 77 25.94 10.99 20.21
CA MET A 77 26.15 9.93 21.19
C MET A 77 27.43 10.16 21.99
N SER A 78 27.40 9.81 23.27
CA SER A 78 28.57 9.76 24.14
C SER A 78 29.37 8.46 23.96
N LYS A 79 30.60 8.38 24.48
CA LYS A 79 31.45 7.17 24.32
C LYS A 79 30.83 5.92 24.95
N ASP A 80 30.07 6.08 26.02
CA ASP A 80 29.31 5.05 26.74
C ASP A 80 27.99 4.66 26.05
N GLY A 81 27.61 5.35 24.97
CA GLY A 81 26.44 5.02 24.17
C GLY A 81 25.16 5.72 24.62
N VAL A 82 25.25 6.69 25.53
CA VAL A 82 24.11 7.54 25.92
C VAL A 82 23.86 8.56 24.81
N PHE A 83 22.62 8.57 24.32
CA PHE A 83 22.19 9.44 23.25
C PHE A 83 21.95 10.86 23.75
N ASN A 84 22.42 11.86 23.02
CA ASN A 84 22.21 13.26 23.33
C ASN A 84 20.99 13.79 22.55
N ALA A 85 19.81 13.65 23.15
CA ALA A 85 18.55 14.09 22.55
C ALA A 85 18.57 15.59 22.19
N GLU A 86 19.20 16.44 23.02
CA GLU A 86 19.31 17.88 22.74
C GLU A 86 20.10 18.16 21.46
N ARG A 87 21.18 17.41 21.22
CA ARG A 87 21.98 17.52 19.99
C ARG A 87 21.25 17.01 18.76
N LEU A 88 20.51 15.91 18.88
CA LEU A 88 19.67 15.41 17.79
C LEU A 88 18.61 16.47 17.44
N ILE A 89 17.91 16.96 18.44
CA ILE A 89 16.86 17.96 18.30
C ILE A 89 17.40 19.25 17.63
N GLN A 90 18.61 19.69 17.99
CA GLN A 90 19.30 20.79 17.29
C GLN A 90 19.66 20.45 15.84
N GLY A 91 20.04 19.21 15.55
CA GLY A 91 20.28 18.73 14.19
C GLY A 91 19.01 18.65 13.34
N VAL A 92 17.87 18.31 13.95
CA VAL A 92 16.55 18.23 13.29
C VAL A 92 16.07 19.59 12.79
N GLN A 93 16.56 20.71 13.34
CA GLN A 93 16.25 22.05 12.84
C GLN A 93 16.71 22.29 11.39
N HIS A 94 17.56 21.41 10.86
CA HIS A 94 18.05 21.44 9.49
C HIS A 94 17.42 20.37 8.59
N VAL A 95 16.43 19.62 9.10
CA VAL A 95 15.70 18.62 8.33
C VAL A 95 14.61 19.34 7.52
N PRO A 96 14.49 19.10 6.20
CA PRO A 96 13.45 19.65 5.35
C PRO A 96 12.04 19.34 5.88
N TYR A 97 11.12 20.28 5.65
CA TYR A 97 9.73 20.19 6.10
C TYR A 97 9.03 18.93 5.59
N GLU A 98 9.32 18.46 4.37
CA GLU A 98 8.65 17.30 3.76
C GLU A 98 8.87 15.98 4.53
N LEU A 99 9.91 15.89 5.35
CA LEU A 99 10.20 14.70 6.16
C LEU A 99 9.44 14.65 7.48
N MET A 100 8.85 15.77 7.91
CA MET A 100 8.19 15.87 9.20
C MET A 100 6.73 15.42 9.16
N ASP A 101 6.11 15.36 7.98
CA ASP A 101 4.72 14.91 7.83
C ASP A 101 4.56 13.43 8.21
N ASP A 102 5.58 12.60 7.98
CA ASP A 102 5.61 11.22 8.44
C ASP A 102 5.81 11.09 9.95
N TRP A 103 6.64 11.96 10.53
CA TRP A 103 6.83 12.03 11.97
C TRP A 103 5.57 12.55 12.68
N ASN A 104 4.83 13.47 12.04
CA ASN A 104 3.51 13.92 12.47
C ASN A 104 2.51 12.77 12.52
N ALA A 105 2.41 11.99 11.44
CA ALA A 105 1.52 10.83 11.35
C ALA A 105 1.86 9.76 12.39
N LEU A 106 3.15 9.49 12.60
CA LEU A 106 3.60 8.58 13.64
C LEU A 106 3.23 9.14 15.01
N ALA A 107 3.68 10.35 15.36
CA ALA A 107 3.45 10.96 16.66
C ALA A 107 1.97 11.05 17.05
N ALA A 108 1.07 11.24 16.08
CA ALA A 108 -0.37 11.32 16.29
C ALA A 108 -0.95 10.09 17.02
N VAL A 109 -0.41 8.89 16.82
CA VAL A 109 -0.92 7.64 17.41
C VAL A 109 -0.81 7.63 18.94
N TYR A 110 0.24 8.22 19.50
CA TYR A 110 0.46 8.31 20.96
C TYR A 110 0.45 9.75 21.48
N ALA A 111 0.05 10.72 20.66
CA ALA A 111 0.15 12.14 20.99
C ALA A 111 -0.62 12.46 22.26
N ASP A 112 -1.91 12.12 22.33
CA ASP A 112 -2.77 12.46 23.47
C ASP A 112 -2.30 11.82 24.78
N GLU A 113 -1.89 10.56 24.74
CA GLU A 113 -1.36 9.85 25.91
C GLU A 113 -0.06 10.48 26.40
N CYS A 114 0.84 10.82 25.48
CA CYS A 114 2.12 11.42 25.83
C CYS A 114 2.01 12.89 26.23
N ILE A 115 1.05 13.64 25.69
CA ILE A 115 0.71 15.00 26.14
C ILE A 115 0.25 14.93 27.60
N LEU A 116 -0.67 14.02 27.92
CA LEU A 116 -1.17 13.83 29.27
C LEU A 116 -0.08 13.37 30.25
N GLU A 117 0.79 12.43 29.84
CA GLU A 117 1.86 11.88 30.70
C GLU A 117 2.99 12.89 30.95
N SER A 118 3.30 13.74 29.98
CA SER A 118 4.37 14.73 30.06
C SER A 118 3.94 16.08 30.64
N GLY A 119 2.64 16.37 30.62
CA GLY A 119 2.10 17.70 30.89
C GLY A 119 2.45 18.73 29.82
N ALA A 120 2.81 18.29 28.61
CA ALA A 120 3.04 19.18 27.49
C ALA A 120 1.76 19.90 27.08
N ASP A 121 1.88 21.15 26.64
CA ASP A 121 0.78 21.84 25.98
C ASP A 121 0.53 21.18 24.62
N ALA A 122 -0.73 20.84 24.34
CA ALA A 122 -1.10 20.10 23.14
C ALA A 122 -0.80 20.88 21.85
N GLU A 123 -0.98 22.20 21.88
CA GLU A 123 -0.70 23.07 20.74
C GLU A 123 0.82 23.19 20.53
N ILE A 124 1.61 23.26 21.60
CA ILE A 124 3.08 23.27 21.51
C ILE A 124 3.63 21.92 21.03
N ALA A 125 3.07 20.80 21.52
CA ALA A 125 3.46 19.46 21.09
C ALA A 125 3.19 19.23 19.59
N LYS A 126 2.07 19.76 19.09
CA LYS A 126 1.72 19.75 17.67
C LYS A 126 2.63 20.67 16.84
N GLN A 127 2.86 21.90 17.30
CA GLN A 127 3.75 22.87 16.64
C GLN A 127 5.22 22.43 16.61
N MET A 128 5.66 21.56 17.53
CA MET A 128 7.01 20.99 17.52
C MET A 128 7.31 20.29 16.19
N PHE A 129 6.34 19.55 15.66
CA PHE A 129 6.50 18.81 14.43
C PHE A 129 6.06 19.62 13.20
N GLU A 130 5.01 20.43 13.31
CA GLU A 130 4.53 21.27 12.19
C GLU A 130 5.47 22.44 11.87
N ASN A 131 6.02 23.11 12.88
CA ASN A 131 6.72 24.39 12.67
C ASN A 131 8.22 24.34 13.04
N HIS A 132 8.76 23.15 13.36
CA HIS A 132 10.15 22.95 13.78
C HIS A 132 10.56 23.84 14.96
N LYS A 133 9.58 24.37 15.69
CA LYS A 133 9.81 25.38 16.71
C LYS A 133 10.15 24.66 17.99
N LEU A 134 11.45 24.61 18.27
CA LEU A 134 11.93 24.10 19.54
C LEU A 134 11.51 25.05 20.65
N VAL A 135 10.46 24.65 21.36
CA VAL A 135 10.14 25.23 22.64
C VAL A 135 11.00 24.51 23.67
N ASN A 136 11.94 25.23 24.27
CA ASN A 136 12.85 24.71 25.29
C ASN A 136 12.11 24.52 26.63
N GLU A 137 11.01 23.77 26.58
CA GLU A 137 10.16 23.46 27.71
C GLU A 137 10.45 22.03 28.15
N GLU A 138 10.65 21.86 29.46
CA GLU A 138 10.88 20.56 30.09
C GLU A 138 9.78 19.55 29.74
N HIS A 139 8.54 20.03 29.60
CA HIS A 139 7.38 19.23 29.22
C HIS A 139 7.48 18.67 27.78
N ILE A 140 8.03 19.42 26.82
CA ILE A 140 8.22 18.94 25.45
C ILE A 140 9.33 17.87 25.38
N ARG A 141 10.36 17.98 26.23
CA ARG A 141 11.37 16.91 26.36
C ARG A 141 10.77 15.64 26.94
N CYS A 142 9.89 15.76 27.94
CA CYS A 142 9.14 14.64 28.49
C CYS A 142 8.17 14.03 27.48
N TYR A 143 7.51 14.86 26.66
CA TYR A 143 6.62 14.42 25.58
C TYR A 143 7.36 13.59 24.55
N PHE A 144 8.47 14.10 24.01
CA PHE A 144 9.30 13.36 23.06
C PHE A 144 9.86 12.07 23.68
N LYS A 145 10.32 12.12 24.93
CA LYS A 145 10.76 10.92 25.66
C LYS A 145 9.64 9.89 25.80
N CYS A 146 8.41 10.33 26.08
CA CYS A 146 7.24 9.46 26.14
C CYS A 146 6.99 8.78 24.79
N LEU A 147 6.99 9.52 23.67
CA LEU A 147 6.85 8.94 22.34
C LEU A 147 7.92 7.87 22.09
N MET A 148 9.18 8.18 22.38
CA MET A 148 10.28 7.22 22.24
C MET A 148 10.10 5.98 23.12
N ILE A 149 9.51 6.10 24.31
CA ILE A 149 9.20 4.95 25.18
C ILE A 149 8.02 4.14 24.65
N ARG A 150 6.98 4.79 24.11
CA ARG A 150 5.76 4.12 23.60
C ARG A 150 6.02 3.34 22.32
N TYR A 151 6.82 3.90 21.41
CA TYR A 151 7.38 3.15 20.28
C TYR A 151 8.48 2.18 20.68
N LYS A 152 8.81 2.13 21.97
CA LYS A 152 9.82 1.26 22.57
C LYS A 152 11.23 1.49 22.03
N PHE A 153 11.46 2.63 21.39
CA PHE A 153 12.77 3.13 20.97
C PHE A 153 13.66 3.45 22.17
N MET A 154 13.07 3.69 23.34
CA MET A 154 13.75 3.97 24.59
C MET A 154 13.10 3.19 25.74
N SER A 155 13.90 2.71 26.70
CA SER A 155 13.37 2.18 27.96
C SER A 155 13.10 3.31 28.95
N LYS A 156 12.36 3.00 30.02
CA LYS A 156 11.93 4.01 31.02
C LYS A 156 13.09 4.74 31.70
N ASP A 157 14.23 4.08 31.84
CA ASP A 157 15.49 4.62 32.37
C ASP A 157 16.26 5.48 31.37
N GLY A 158 15.72 5.72 30.16
CA GLY A 158 16.35 6.56 29.15
C GLY A 158 17.42 5.85 28.31
N VAL A 159 17.56 4.53 28.48
CA VAL A 159 18.45 3.74 27.65
C VAL A 159 17.75 3.49 26.31
N PHE A 160 18.38 3.94 25.24
CA PHE A 160 17.87 3.74 23.90
C PHE A 160 17.88 2.23 23.55
N ASN A 161 16.72 1.69 23.16
CA ASN A 161 16.50 0.29 22.83
C ASN A 161 16.22 0.14 21.34
N ALA A 162 17.27 0.06 20.54
CA ALA A 162 17.06 -0.06 19.11
C ALA A 162 16.93 -1.47 18.55
N GLU A 163 16.91 -2.53 19.37
CA GLU A 163 16.28 -3.78 18.92
C GLU A 163 14.78 -3.58 18.67
N ARG A 164 14.15 -2.67 19.41
CA ARG A 164 12.73 -2.32 19.24
C ARG A 164 12.47 -1.16 18.29
N LEU A 165 13.44 -0.26 18.09
CA LEU A 165 13.43 0.64 16.93
C LEU A 165 13.43 -0.15 15.63
N ILE A 166 14.24 -1.20 15.52
CA ILE A 166 14.21 -2.13 14.38
C ILE A 166 12.81 -2.69 14.12
N GLN A 167 12.11 -3.12 15.17
CA GLN A 167 10.78 -3.70 15.08
C GLN A 167 9.67 -2.65 14.88
N GLY A 168 9.85 -1.41 15.37
CA GLY A 168 8.85 -0.34 15.25
C GLY A 168 8.94 0.45 13.95
N VAL A 169 10.12 0.52 13.32
CA VAL A 169 10.33 1.10 11.97
C VAL A 169 9.76 0.17 10.89
N GLN A 170 9.70 -1.13 11.17
CA GLN A 170 8.93 -2.12 10.38
C GLN A 170 7.39 -1.94 10.52
N HIS A 171 6.91 -0.94 11.27
CA HIS A 171 5.49 -0.68 11.54
C HIS A 171 5.07 0.77 11.26
N VAL A 172 5.89 1.56 10.54
CA VAL A 172 5.49 2.87 10.01
C VAL A 172 4.88 2.64 8.62
N PRO A 173 3.66 3.15 8.34
CA PRO A 173 3.00 2.89 7.06
C PRO A 173 3.76 3.57 5.92
N TYR A 174 4.21 2.78 4.96
CA TYR A 174 4.87 3.17 3.71
C TYR A 174 3.97 2.72 2.56
N GLU A 175 3.94 3.47 1.46
CA GLU A 175 3.03 3.24 0.33
C GLU A 175 3.29 1.90 -0.40
N LEU A 176 2.50 0.91 0.01
CA LEU A 176 1.57 0.06 -0.76
C LEU A 176 2.01 -0.96 -1.82
N MET A 177 3.23 -0.97 -2.35
CA MET A 177 3.67 -2.11 -3.20
C MET A 177 5.08 -2.59 -2.91
N ASP A 178 5.93 -1.72 -2.38
CA ASP A 178 7.25 -2.11 -1.87
C ASP A 178 7.15 -3.06 -0.68
N ASP A 179 6.01 -3.10 0.02
CA ASP A 179 5.77 -4.08 1.09
C ASP A 179 5.51 -5.48 0.56
N TRP A 180 4.76 -5.67 -0.53
CA TRP A 180 4.68 -7.00 -1.15
C TRP A 180 6.01 -7.39 -1.78
N ASN A 181 6.77 -6.44 -2.34
CA ASN A 181 8.14 -6.70 -2.82
C ASN A 181 9.10 -7.06 -1.68
N ALA A 182 9.05 -6.36 -0.55
CA ALA A 182 9.92 -6.60 0.60
C ALA A 182 9.53 -7.87 1.34
N LEU A 183 8.23 -8.12 1.50
CA LEU A 183 7.70 -9.36 2.03
C LEU A 183 8.02 -10.51 1.05
N ALA A 184 7.74 -10.38 -0.24
CA ALA A 184 8.16 -11.36 -1.23
C ALA A 184 9.68 -11.58 -1.17
N ALA A 185 10.50 -10.53 -1.04
CA ALA A 185 11.96 -10.60 -0.99
C ALA A 185 12.50 -11.48 0.14
N VAL A 186 11.83 -11.55 1.30
CA VAL A 186 12.26 -12.44 2.41
C VAL A 186 12.28 -13.91 1.97
N TYR A 187 11.33 -14.32 1.13
CA TYR A 187 11.23 -15.69 0.62
C TYR A 187 11.43 -15.80 -0.89
N ALA A 188 11.83 -14.72 -1.57
CA ALA A 188 11.82 -14.65 -3.02
C ALA A 188 12.82 -15.63 -3.59
N ASP A 189 14.07 -15.60 -3.14
CA ASP A 189 15.12 -16.49 -3.62
C ASP A 189 14.78 -17.96 -3.35
N GLU A 190 14.25 -18.27 -2.16
CA GLU A 190 13.82 -19.63 -1.81
C GLU A 190 12.68 -20.11 -2.70
N CYS A 191 11.67 -19.26 -2.92
CA CYS A 191 10.50 -19.61 -3.71
C CYS A 191 10.80 -19.63 -5.21
N ILE A 192 11.70 -18.77 -5.72
CA ILE A 192 12.21 -18.81 -7.09
C ILE A 192 12.90 -20.16 -7.33
N LEU A 193 13.79 -20.56 -6.40
CA LEU A 193 14.49 -21.84 -6.48
C LEU A 193 13.52 -23.04 -6.40
N GLU A 194 12.53 -23.00 -5.50
CA GLU A 194 11.57 -24.08 -5.28
C GLU A 194 10.59 -24.24 -6.46
N SER A 195 10.20 -23.13 -7.09
CA SER A 195 9.24 -23.12 -8.20
C SER A 195 9.85 -23.26 -9.58
N GLY A 196 11.15 -22.96 -9.73
CA GLY A 196 11.81 -22.83 -11.02
C GLY A 196 11.39 -21.58 -11.79
N ALA A 197 10.80 -20.57 -11.13
CA ALA A 197 10.45 -19.30 -11.76
C ALA A 197 11.70 -18.56 -12.24
N ASP A 198 11.58 -17.85 -13.35
CA ASP A 198 12.61 -16.90 -13.75
C ASP A 198 12.61 -15.72 -12.77
N ALA A 199 13.79 -15.38 -12.25
CA ALA A 199 13.92 -14.36 -11.21
C ALA A 199 13.52 -12.96 -11.69
N GLU A 200 13.78 -12.64 -12.96
CA GLU A 200 13.41 -11.36 -13.56
C GLU A 200 11.90 -11.31 -13.78
N ILE A 201 11.28 -12.41 -14.22
CA ILE A 201 9.82 -12.48 -14.36
C ILE A 201 9.12 -12.40 -12.98
N ALA A 202 9.63 -13.11 -11.97
CA ALA A 202 9.10 -13.07 -10.61
C ALA A 202 9.18 -11.65 -10.00
N LYS A 203 10.26 -10.92 -10.31
CA LYS A 203 10.44 -9.52 -9.92
C LYS A 203 9.50 -8.58 -10.68
N GLN A 204 9.39 -8.73 -12.00
CA GLN A 204 8.48 -7.94 -12.85
C GLN A 204 7.00 -8.16 -12.50
N MET A 205 6.63 -9.34 -11.97
CA MET A 205 5.28 -9.62 -11.49
C MET A 205 4.84 -8.60 -10.42
N PHE A 206 5.75 -8.23 -9.52
CA PHE A 206 5.46 -7.29 -8.45
C PHE A 206 5.78 -5.83 -8.82
N GLU A 207 6.85 -5.59 -9.57
CA GLU A 207 7.24 -4.23 -9.97
C GLU A 207 6.32 -3.64 -11.05
N ASN A 208 6.01 -4.42 -12.09
CA ASN A 208 5.27 -3.94 -13.26
C ASN A 208 3.82 -4.42 -13.30
N HIS A 209 3.38 -5.13 -12.25
CA HIS A 209 2.07 -5.76 -12.17
C HIS A 209 1.78 -6.66 -13.38
N LYS A 210 2.82 -7.10 -14.07
CA LYS A 210 2.68 -7.82 -15.33
C LYS A 210 2.65 -9.30 -15.00
N LEU A 211 1.46 -9.87 -15.10
CA LEU A 211 1.33 -11.30 -14.93
C LEU A 211 1.78 -11.99 -16.19
N VAL A 212 2.77 -12.85 -15.99
CA VAL A 212 3.14 -13.82 -17.01
C VAL A 212 2.40 -15.11 -16.64
N ASN A 213 1.54 -15.59 -17.53
CA ASN A 213 0.79 -16.83 -17.35
C ASN A 213 1.71 -18.05 -17.51
N GLU A 214 2.70 -18.15 -16.63
CA GLU A 214 3.69 -19.22 -16.56
C GLU A 214 3.42 -20.09 -15.35
N GLU A 215 3.45 -21.41 -15.56
CA GLU A 215 3.26 -22.41 -14.51
C GLU A 215 4.23 -22.19 -13.32
N HIS A 216 5.46 -21.79 -13.62
CA HIS A 216 6.48 -21.50 -12.62
C HIS A 216 6.16 -20.29 -11.74
N ILE A 217 5.54 -19.24 -12.30
CA ILE A 217 5.11 -18.05 -11.53
C ILE A 217 3.95 -18.38 -10.59
N ARG A 218 3.04 -19.29 -10.99
CA ARG A 218 1.98 -19.80 -10.10
C ARG A 218 2.57 -20.58 -8.92
N CYS A 219 3.56 -21.43 -9.19
CA CYS A 219 4.28 -22.16 -8.16
C CYS A 219 5.04 -21.22 -7.22
N TYR A 220 5.65 -20.17 -7.75
CA TYR A 220 6.32 -19.12 -6.97
C TYR A 220 5.37 -18.41 -6.01
N PHE A 221 4.23 -17.91 -6.51
CA PHE A 221 3.23 -17.23 -5.68
C PHE A 221 2.65 -18.17 -4.61
N LYS A 222 2.36 -19.44 -4.98
CA LYS A 222 1.90 -20.45 -4.01
C LYS A 222 2.94 -20.68 -2.91
N CYS A 223 4.23 -20.73 -3.24
CA CYS A 223 5.30 -20.83 -2.25
C CYS A 223 5.28 -19.64 -1.28
N LEU A 224 5.16 -18.40 -1.78
CA LEU A 224 5.07 -17.21 -0.92
C LEU A 224 3.86 -17.30 0.03
N MET A 225 2.68 -17.67 -0.48
CA MET A 225 1.47 -17.81 0.34
C MET A 225 1.62 -18.87 1.45
N ILE A 226 2.36 -19.96 1.17
CA ILE A 226 2.68 -20.99 2.16
C ILE A 226 3.65 -20.46 3.22
N ARG A 227 4.71 -19.77 2.81
CA ARG A 227 5.73 -19.24 3.73
C ARG A 227 5.17 -18.17 4.65
N TYR A 228 4.26 -17.33 4.14
CA TYR A 228 3.51 -16.36 4.92
C TYR A 228 2.37 -16.95 5.75
N LYS A 229 2.12 -18.26 5.63
CA LYS A 229 1.06 -18.98 6.33
C LYS A 229 -0.34 -18.47 5.98
N PHE A 230 -0.49 -17.75 4.87
CA PHE A 230 -1.79 -17.45 4.26
C PHE A 230 -2.41 -18.71 3.65
N MET A 231 -1.58 -19.70 3.33
CA MET A 231 -2.00 -20.99 2.81
C MET A 231 -1.22 -22.13 3.50
N SER A 232 -1.85 -23.28 3.67
CA SER A 232 -1.17 -24.51 4.09
C SER A 232 -0.52 -25.22 2.90
N LYS A 233 0.33 -26.23 3.15
CA LYS A 233 1.00 -26.98 2.07
C LYS A 233 0.03 -27.73 1.16
N ASP A 234 -1.12 -28.14 1.68
CA ASP A 234 -2.23 -28.78 0.96
C ASP A 234 -3.13 -27.77 0.23
N GLY A 235 -2.84 -26.47 0.29
CA GLY A 235 -3.56 -25.45 -0.46
C GLY A 235 -4.79 -24.88 0.26
N VAL A 236 -4.98 -25.21 1.55
CA VAL A 236 -6.08 -24.68 2.35
C VAL A 236 -5.74 -23.27 2.80
N PHE A 237 -6.65 -22.35 2.51
CA PHE A 237 -6.47 -20.96 2.86
C PHE A 237 -6.66 -20.72 4.36
N ASN A 238 -5.74 -19.98 4.97
CA ASN A 238 -5.85 -19.56 6.36
C ASN A 238 -6.45 -18.15 6.42
N ALA A 239 -7.79 -18.10 6.46
CA ALA A 239 -8.52 -16.83 6.52
C ALA A 239 -8.11 -15.98 7.73
N GLU A 240 -7.83 -16.58 8.88
CA GLU A 240 -7.41 -15.86 10.08
C GLU A 240 -6.06 -15.14 9.87
N ARG A 241 -5.12 -15.78 9.18
CA ARG A 241 -3.81 -15.18 8.87
C ARG A 241 -3.91 -14.07 7.82
N LEU A 242 -4.72 -14.26 6.78
CA LEU A 242 -4.97 -13.17 5.82
C LEU A 242 -5.60 -11.99 6.54
N ILE A 243 -6.64 -12.24 7.31
CA ILE A 243 -7.36 -11.25 8.10
C ILE A 243 -6.39 -10.47 9.02
N GLN A 244 -5.48 -11.16 9.72
CA GLN A 244 -4.41 -10.50 10.50
C GLN A 244 -3.46 -9.66 9.63
N GLY A 245 -3.15 -10.12 8.41
CA GLY A 245 -2.37 -9.35 7.44
C GLY A 245 -3.12 -8.12 6.92
N VAL A 246 -4.44 -8.20 6.75
CA VAL A 246 -5.30 -7.09 6.30
C VAL A 246 -5.33 -5.93 7.29
N GLN A 247 -5.06 -6.17 8.58
CA GLN A 247 -4.91 -5.08 9.57
C GLN A 247 -3.74 -4.14 9.26
N HIS A 248 -2.84 -4.56 8.37
CA HIS A 248 -1.70 -3.80 7.93
C HIS A 248 -1.87 -3.29 6.49
N VAL A 249 -3.03 -3.50 5.87
CA VAL A 249 -3.35 -2.96 4.54
C VAL A 249 -3.79 -1.50 4.73
N PRO A 250 -3.14 -0.54 4.05
CA PRO A 250 -3.52 0.87 4.10
C PRO A 250 -4.95 1.13 3.62
N TYR A 251 -5.52 2.22 4.13
CA TYR A 251 -6.93 2.59 3.95
C TYR A 251 -7.31 2.73 2.47
N GLU A 252 -6.38 3.18 1.62
CA GLU A 252 -6.61 3.47 0.20
C GLU A 252 -6.89 2.21 -0.64
N LEU A 253 -6.22 1.08 -0.34
CA LEU A 253 -6.57 -0.21 -0.96
C LEU A 253 -7.89 -0.74 -0.42
N MET A 254 -8.20 -0.44 0.84
CA MET A 254 -9.42 -0.87 1.47
C MET A 254 -10.63 -0.16 0.88
N ASP A 255 -10.51 1.05 0.35
CA ASP A 255 -11.59 1.69 -0.41
C ASP A 255 -12.00 0.90 -1.67
N ASP A 256 -11.04 0.31 -2.39
CA ASP A 256 -11.32 -0.57 -3.54
C ASP A 256 -11.92 -1.89 -3.09
N TRP A 257 -11.43 -2.47 -1.98
CA TRP A 257 -12.05 -3.63 -1.34
C TRP A 257 -13.44 -3.32 -0.77
N ASN A 258 -13.72 -2.10 -0.34
CA ASN A 258 -15.01 -1.66 0.20
C ASN A 258 -16.02 -1.52 -0.93
N ALA A 259 -15.61 -0.90 -2.04
CA ALA A 259 -16.41 -0.81 -3.26
C ALA A 259 -16.71 -2.20 -3.82
N LEU A 260 -15.72 -3.08 -3.82
CA LEU A 260 -15.86 -4.48 -4.20
C LEU A 260 -16.83 -5.18 -3.22
N ALA A 261 -16.54 -5.20 -1.91
CA ALA A 261 -17.38 -5.86 -0.91
C ALA A 261 -18.84 -5.40 -0.96
N ALA A 262 -19.11 -4.12 -1.23
CA ALA A 262 -20.45 -3.55 -1.33
C ALA A 262 -21.35 -4.24 -2.36
N VAL A 263 -20.80 -4.81 -3.45
CA VAL A 263 -21.58 -5.50 -4.48
C VAL A 263 -22.27 -6.75 -3.94
N TYR A 264 -21.61 -7.49 -3.05
CA TYR A 264 -22.12 -8.74 -2.47
C TYR A 264 -22.37 -8.67 -0.96
N ALA A 265 -22.22 -7.49 -0.36
CA ALA A 265 -22.27 -7.31 1.09
C ALA A 265 -23.60 -7.82 1.68
N ASP A 266 -24.74 -7.34 1.18
CA ASP A 266 -26.06 -7.69 1.72
C ASP A 266 -26.34 -9.20 1.61
N GLU A 267 -25.99 -9.81 0.47
CA GLU A 267 -26.18 -11.24 0.25
C GLU A 267 -25.29 -12.07 1.18
N CYS A 268 -24.03 -11.68 1.34
CA CYS A 268 -23.10 -12.37 2.22
C CYS A 268 -23.40 -12.15 3.70
N ILE A 269 -23.92 -10.98 4.10
CA ILE A 269 -24.42 -10.72 5.46
C ILE A 269 -25.58 -11.67 5.77
N LEU A 270 -26.55 -11.77 4.85
CA LEU A 270 -27.70 -12.67 5.01
C LEU A 270 -27.29 -14.15 5.07
N GLU A 271 -26.35 -14.59 4.22
CA GLU A 271 -25.90 -15.98 4.14
C GLU A 271 -25.07 -16.39 5.37
N SER A 272 -24.21 -15.49 5.87
CA SER A 272 -23.32 -15.76 7.00
C SER A 272 -23.97 -15.54 8.37
N GLY A 273 -25.07 -14.77 8.42
CA GLY A 273 -25.65 -14.27 9.66
C GLY A 273 -24.78 -13.23 10.37
N ALA A 274 -23.86 -12.59 9.65
CA ALA A 274 -23.05 -11.50 10.20
C ALA A 274 -23.92 -10.30 10.56
N ASP A 275 -23.52 -9.59 11.61
CA ASP A 275 -24.12 -8.29 11.91
C ASP A 275 -23.68 -7.28 10.82
N ALA A 276 -24.64 -6.58 10.24
CA ALA A 276 -24.39 -5.67 9.11
C ALA A 276 -23.48 -4.49 9.50
N GLU A 277 -23.60 -3.99 10.72
CA GLU A 277 -22.77 -2.89 11.22
C GLU A 277 -21.34 -3.39 11.47
N ILE A 278 -21.18 -4.61 12.02
CA ILE A 278 -19.84 -5.21 12.20
C ILE A 278 -19.18 -5.53 10.85
N ALA A 279 -19.92 -6.07 9.89
CA ALA A 279 -19.43 -6.34 8.54
C ALA A 279 -18.96 -5.06 7.84
N LYS A 280 -19.70 -3.96 8.02
CA LYS A 280 -19.33 -2.64 7.52
C LYS A 280 -18.09 -2.07 8.23
N GLN A 281 -18.02 -2.17 9.56
CA GLN A 281 -16.88 -1.69 10.36
C GLN A 281 -15.58 -2.47 10.11
N MET A 282 -15.65 -3.74 9.69
CA MET A 282 -14.48 -4.51 9.27
C MET A 282 -13.73 -3.81 8.12
N PHE A 283 -14.49 -3.19 7.23
CA PHE A 283 -14.04 -2.57 5.99
C PHE A 283 -13.71 -1.08 6.17
N GLU A 284 -14.53 -0.37 6.95
CA GLU A 284 -14.33 1.07 7.20
C GLU A 284 -13.28 1.35 8.30
N ASN A 285 -13.25 0.54 9.35
CA ASN A 285 -12.44 0.82 10.55
C ASN A 285 -11.31 -0.20 10.77
N HIS A 286 -11.12 -1.15 9.85
CA HIS A 286 -10.14 -2.23 9.97
C HIS A 286 -10.27 -3.02 11.28
N LYS A 287 -11.45 -2.94 11.91
CA LYS A 287 -11.72 -3.57 13.20
C LYS A 287 -12.11 -4.99 12.96
N LEU A 288 -11.16 -5.88 13.21
CA LEU A 288 -11.44 -7.30 13.25
C LEU A 288 -12.21 -7.63 14.52
N VAL A 289 -13.46 -7.99 14.33
CA VAL A 289 -14.23 -8.67 15.36
C VAL A 289 -14.01 -10.16 15.15
N ASN A 290 -13.44 -10.85 16.14
CA ASN A 290 -13.21 -12.29 16.09
C ASN A 290 -14.53 -13.06 16.31
N GLU A 291 -15.49 -12.80 15.42
CA GLU A 291 -16.78 -13.47 15.36
C GLU A 291 -16.78 -14.49 14.22
N GLU A 292 -17.32 -15.66 14.51
CA GLU A 292 -17.48 -16.75 13.53
C GLU A 292 -18.26 -16.29 12.30
N HIS A 293 -19.29 -15.47 12.51
CA HIS A 293 -20.12 -14.92 11.44
C HIS A 293 -19.33 -13.99 10.49
N ILE A 294 -18.37 -13.22 10.99
CA ILE A 294 -17.52 -12.36 10.15
C ILE A 294 -16.55 -13.18 9.30
N ARG A 295 -16.04 -14.30 9.82
CA ARG A 295 -15.25 -15.24 9.02
C ARG A 295 -16.07 -15.87 7.89
N CYS A 296 -17.32 -16.24 8.19
CA CYS A 296 -18.25 -16.74 7.17
C CYS A 296 -18.60 -15.67 6.13
N TYR A 297 -18.82 -14.43 6.55
CA TYR A 297 -19.05 -13.28 5.67
C TYR A 297 -17.89 -13.06 4.71
N PHE A 298 -16.66 -12.97 5.22
CA PHE A 298 -15.47 -12.80 4.39
C PHE A 298 -15.27 -13.98 3.44
N LYS A 299 -15.48 -15.22 3.91
CA LYS A 299 -15.43 -16.40 3.04
C LYS A 299 -16.48 -16.33 1.91
N CYS A 300 -17.70 -15.86 2.19
CA CYS A 300 -18.72 -15.64 1.17
C CYS A 300 -18.26 -14.63 0.11
N LEU A 301 -17.67 -13.50 0.52
CA LEU A 301 -17.11 -12.52 -0.41
C LEU A 301 -16.03 -13.14 -1.30
N MET A 302 -15.06 -13.86 -0.70
CA MET A 302 -14.00 -14.53 -1.45
C MET A 302 -14.54 -15.56 -2.45
N ILE A 303 -15.62 -16.26 -2.10
CA ILE A 303 -16.28 -17.21 -3.01
C ILE A 303 -16.99 -16.50 -4.16
N ARG A 304 -17.70 -15.41 -3.90
CA ARG A 304 -18.43 -14.66 -4.93
C ARG A 304 -17.50 -13.92 -5.88
N TYR A 305 -16.38 -13.44 -5.38
CA TYR A 305 -15.28 -12.93 -6.19
C TYR A 305 -14.46 -14.01 -6.90
N LYS A 306 -14.82 -15.28 -6.72
CA LYS A 306 -14.11 -16.45 -7.26
C LYS A 306 -12.65 -16.53 -6.82
N PHE A 307 -12.23 -15.73 -5.84
CA PHE A 307 -10.92 -15.83 -5.18
C PHE A 307 -10.80 -17.13 -4.36
N MET A 308 -11.93 -17.75 -4.05
CA MET A 308 -11.99 -19.03 -3.34
C MET A 308 -13.11 -19.90 -3.91
N SER A 309 -12.90 -21.21 -3.96
CA SER A 309 -13.96 -22.16 -4.28
C SER A 309 -14.84 -22.45 -3.05
N LYS A 310 -15.99 -23.10 -3.24
CA LYS A 310 -16.91 -23.44 -2.14
C LYS A 310 -16.27 -24.36 -1.09
N ASP A 311 -15.36 -25.23 -1.51
CA ASP A 311 -14.55 -26.10 -0.66
C ASP A 311 -13.39 -25.39 0.05
N GLY A 312 -13.20 -24.08 -0.18
CA GLY A 312 -12.20 -23.27 0.52
C GLY A 312 -10.82 -23.28 -0.13
N VAL A 313 -10.70 -23.80 -1.36
CA VAL A 313 -9.45 -23.74 -2.12
C VAL A 313 -9.31 -22.34 -2.69
N PHE A 314 -8.21 -21.69 -2.35
CA PHE A 314 -7.92 -20.36 -2.84
C PHE A 314 -7.53 -20.41 -4.32
N ASN A 315 -8.20 -19.61 -5.14
CA ASN A 315 -7.89 -19.45 -6.54
C ASN A 315 -6.96 -18.24 -6.70
N ALA A 316 -5.66 -18.51 -6.60
CA ALA A 316 -4.63 -17.47 -6.75
C ALA A 316 -4.74 -16.78 -8.11
N GLU A 317 -5.03 -17.51 -9.18
CA GLU A 317 -5.23 -16.95 -10.53
C GLU A 317 -6.34 -15.89 -10.54
N ARG A 318 -7.46 -16.14 -9.84
CA ARG A 318 -8.55 -15.17 -9.73
C ARG A 318 -8.24 -13.97 -8.83
N LEU A 319 -7.53 -14.14 -7.70
CA LEU A 319 -7.10 -12.98 -6.89
C LEU A 319 -6.18 -12.07 -7.71
N ILE A 320 -5.23 -12.71 -8.38
CA ILE A 320 -4.23 -12.05 -9.18
C ILE A 320 -4.89 -11.36 -10.40
N GLN A 321 -5.94 -11.94 -10.99
CA GLN A 321 -6.77 -11.30 -12.02
C GLN A 321 -7.70 -10.19 -11.48
N GLY A 322 -8.27 -10.36 -10.28
CA GLY A 322 -9.26 -9.42 -9.72
C GLY A 322 -8.67 -8.14 -9.13
N VAL A 323 -7.35 -8.08 -8.97
CA VAL A 323 -6.60 -6.87 -8.57
C VAL A 323 -6.17 -6.07 -9.82
N GLN A 324 -6.36 -6.58 -11.04
CA GLN A 324 -5.75 -6.01 -12.23
C GLN A 324 -6.66 -5.15 -13.11
N HIS A 325 -6.04 -4.06 -13.55
CA HIS A 325 -6.53 -3.12 -14.52
C HIS A 325 -6.99 -3.81 -15.80
N VAL A 326 -8.07 -3.28 -16.36
CA VAL A 326 -8.48 -3.50 -17.76
C VAL A 326 -7.22 -3.39 -18.63
N PRO A 327 -6.98 -4.28 -19.63
CA PRO A 327 -5.74 -4.26 -20.40
C PRO A 327 -5.49 -2.87 -20.97
N TYR A 328 -4.24 -2.37 -20.87
CA TYR A 328 -3.88 -1.01 -21.32
C TYR A 328 -4.38 -0.73 -22.74
N GLU A 329 -4.23 -1.70 -23.65
CA GLU A 329 -4.70 -1.60 -25.05
C GLU A 329 -6.22 -1.39 -25.14
N LEU A 330 -6.99 -2.07 -24.29
CA LEU A 330 -8.45 -1.91 -24.25
C LEU A 330 -8.82 -0.54 -23.66
N MET A 331 -8.17 -0.06 -22.61
CA MET A 331 -8.47 1.27 -22.07
C MET A 331 -8.03 2.40 -23.00
N ASP A 332 -6.94 2.25 -23.74
CA ASP A 332 -6.52 3.20 -24.77
C ASP A 332 -7.56 3.31 -25.88
N ASP A 333 -8.13 2.19 -26.33
CA ASP A 333 -9.22 2.18 -27.31
C ASP A 333 -10.49 2.86 -26.77
N TRP A 334 -10.84 2.58 -25.51
CA TRP A 334 -11.98 3.21 -24.85
C TRP A 334 -11.75 4.71 -24.63
N ASN A 335 -10.53 5.11 -24.29
CA ASN A 335 -10.16 6.51 -24.12
C ASN A 335 -10.23 7.26 -25.45
N ALA A 336 -9.69 6.68 -26.53
CA ALA A 336 -9.77 7.22 -27.88
C ALA A 336 -11.21 7.34 -28.37
N LEU A 337 -12.06 6.36 -28.03
CA LEU A 337 -13.49 6.40 -28.31
C LEU A 337 -14.18 7.49 -27.47
N ALA A 338 -13.95 7.56 -26.16
CA ALA A 338 -14.58 8.56 -25.31
C ALA A 338 -14.19 10.00 -25.71
N ALA A 339 -12.94 10.22 -26.10
CA ALA A 339 -12.38 11.54 -26.41
C ALA A 339 -13.18 12.33 -27.48
N VAL A 340 -13.85 11.66 -28.42
CA VAL A 340 -14.63 12.33 -29.48
C VAL A 340 -15.85 13.08 -28.93
N TYR A 341 -16.47 12.56 -27.88
CA TYR A 341 -17.68 13.13 -27.28
C TYR A 341 -17.51 13.50 -25.80
N ALA A 342 -16.28 13.46 -25.26
CA ALA A 342 -15.99 13.65 -23.84
C ALA A 342 -16.55 14.99 -23.33
N ASP A 343 -16.18 16.12 -23.94
CA ASP A 343 -16.64 17.45 -23.51
C ASP A 343 -18.17 17.60 -23.54
N GLU A 344 -18.81 17.09 -24.60
CA GLU A 344 -20.27 17.13 -24.72
C GLU A 344 -20.94 16.28 -23.64
N CYS A 345 -20.42 15.08 -23.39
CA CYS A 345 -20.99 14.17 -22.42
C CYS A 345 -20.70 14.57 -20.98
N ILE A 346 -19.56 15.19 -20.68
CA ILE A 346 -19.24 15.82 -19.39
C ILE A 346 -20.26 16.93 -19.10
N LEU A 347 -20.51 17.81 -20.08
CA LEU A 347 -21.49 18.88 -19.94
C LEU A 347 -22.92 18.35 -19.76
N GLU A 348 -23.32 17.31 -20.50
CA GLU A 348 -24.66 16.71 -20.41
C GLU A 348 -24.90 16.00 -19.07
N SER A 349 -23.89 15.29 -18.55
CA SER A 349 -24.04 14.48 -17.33
C SER A 349 -23.78 15.26 -16.04
N GLY A 350 -23.06 16.39 -16.13
CA GLY A 350 -22.52 17.09 -14.97
C GLY A 350 -21.37 16.33 -14.29
N ALA A 351 -20.72 15.40 -14.99
CA ALA A 351 -19.55 14.72 -14.47
C ALA A 351 -18.40 15.71 -14.24
N ASP A 352 -17.59 15.46 -13.23
CA ASP A 352 -16.34 16.18 -13.08
C ASP A 352 -15.41 15.83 -14.25
N ALA A 353 -14.85 16.85 -14.90
CA ALA A 353 -14.05 16.68 -16.10
C ALA A 353 -12.75 15.91 -15.83
N GLU A 354 -12.16 16.12 -14.65
CA GLU A 354 -10.94 15.44 -14.26
C GLU A 354 -11.23 13.97 -13.96
N ILE A 355 -12.30 13.66 -13.23
CA ILE A 355 -12.71 12.27 -12.97
C ILE A 355 -13.03 11.53 -14.28
N ALA A 356 -13.80 12.15 -15.19
CA ALA A 356 -14.17 11.53 -16.46
C ALA A 356 -12.98 11.26 -17.39
N LYS A 357 -11.91 12.07 -17.28
CA LYS A 357 -10.65 11.87 -18.02
C LYS A 357 -9.78 10.82 -17.34
N GLN A 358 -9.56 10.97 -16.04
CA GLN A 358 -8.69 10.10 -15.25
C GLN A 358 -9.21 8.66 -15.16
N MET A 359 -10.52 8.41 -15.25
CA MET A 359 -11.03 7.04 -15.15
C MET A 359 -10.51 6.10 -16.25
N PHE A 360 -10.24 6.65 -17.45
CA PHE A 360 -9.62 5.87 -18.52
C PHE A 360 -8.10 5.83 -18.38
N GLU A 361 -7.45 6.94 -18.03
CA GLU A 361 -5.99 7.01 -17.84
C GLU A 361 -5.51 6.12 -16.68
N ASN A 362 -6.27 6.09 -15.57
CA ASN A 362 -5.97 5.33 -14.36
C ASN A 362 -6.65 3.95 -14.34
N HIS A 363 -7.29 3.55 -15.44
CA HIS A 363 -7.89 2.22 -15.58
C HIS A 363 -8.91 1.87 -14.47
N LYS A 364 -9.59 2.88 -13.91
CA LYS A 364 -10.46 2.76 -12.74
C LYS A 364 -11.84 3.31 -13.03
N LEU A 365 -12.83 2.42 -13.15
CA LEU A 365 -14.23 2.82 -13.33
C LEU A 365 -14.80 3.36 -12.00
N VAL A 366 -15.16 4.64 -12.00
CA VAL A 366 -15.74 5.31 -10.84
C VAL A 366 -17.26 5.16 -10.86
N ASN A 367 -17.83 4.64 -9.78
CA ASN A 367 -19.25 4.30 -9.69
C ASN A 367 -20.14 5.45 -9.14
N GLU A 368 -19.92 6.66 -9.63
CA GLU A 368 -20.69 7.87 -9.26
C GLU A 368 -21.86 8.14 -10.20
N GLU A 369 -22.92 8.79 -9.71
CA GLU A 369 -24.14 9.05 -10.48
C GLU A 369 -23.85 9.81 -11.79
N HIS A 370 -23.07 10.88 -11.72
CA HIS A 370 -22.71 11.70 -12.89
C HIS A 370 -21.82 10.95 -13.88
N ILE A 371 -20.94 10.07 -13.41
CA ILE A 371 -20.12 9.20 -14.26
C ILE A 371 -20.98 8.12 -14.94
N ARG A 372 -21.94 7.53 -14.24
CA ARG A 372 -22.91 6.61 -14.87
C ARG A 372 -23.68 7.30 -16.00
N CYS A 373 -24.09 8.54 -15.79
CA CYS A 373 -24.77 9.32 -16.83
C CYS A 373 -23.85 9.79 -17.96
N TYR A 374 -22.56 9.96 -17.69
CA TYR A 374 -21.54 10.19 -18.72
C TYR A 374 -21.44 8.97 -19.68
N PHE A 375 -21.39 7.74 -19.15
CA PHE A 375 -21.44 6.52 -19.97
C PHE A 375 -22.74 6.41 -20.79
N LYS A 376 -23.89 6.80 -20.23
CA LYS A 376 -25.17 6.84 -20.98
C LYS A 376 -25.05 7.74 -22.19
N CYS A 377 -24.48 8.93 -22.01
CA CYS A 377 -24.27 9.87 -23.11
C CYS A 377 -23.37 9.24 -24.19
N LEU A 378 -22.20 8.71 -23.83
CA LEU A 378 -21.29 8.06 -24.78
C LEU A 378 -21.98 6.94 -25.58
N MET A 379 -22.67 6.04 -24.88
CA MET A 379 -23.38 4.90 -25.48
C MET A 379 -24.46 5.37 -26.49
N ILE A 380 -25.16 6.48 -26.21
CA ILE A 380 -26.14 7.05 -27.12
C ILE A 380 -25.48 7.71 -28.33
N ARG A 381 -24.38 8.46 -28.14
CA ARG A 381 -23.66 9.15 -29.24
C ARG A 381 -23.06 8.16 -30.23
N TYR A 382 -22.50 7.07 -29.73
CA TYR A 382 -22.00 5.96 -30.53
C TYR A 382 -23.08 5.04 -31.10
N LYS A 383 -24.34 5.26 -30.73
CA LYS A 383 -25.49 4.40 -31.13
C LYS A 383 -25.32 2.96 -30.66
N PHE A 384 -24.53 2.73 -29.61
CA PHE A 384 -24.49 1.47 -28.87
C PHE A 384 -25.79 1.27 -28.09
N MET A 385 -26.44 2.36 -27.70
CA MET A 385 -27.73 2.37 -27.02
C MET A 385 -28.66 3.42 -27.65
N SER A 386 -29.95 3.11 -27.79
CA SER A 386 -30.97 4.07 -28.19
C SER A 386 -31.32 5.02 -27.03
N LYS A 387 -32.03 6.12 -27.32
CA LYS A 387 -32.54 7.03 -26.27
C LYS A 387 -33.52 6.34 -25.31
N ASP A 388 -34.14 5.25 -25.74
CA ASP A 388 -35.09 4.46 -24.93
C ASP A 388 -34.38 3.33 -24.16
N GLY A 389 -33.05 3.24 -24.21
CA GLY A 389 -32.27 2.25 -23.46
C GLY A 389 -32.11 0.88 -24.13
N VAL A 390 -32.43 0.78 -25.42
CA VAL A 390 -32.27 -0.46 -26.20
C VAL A 390 -30.86 -0.51 -26.77
N PHE A 391 -30.08 -1.52 -26.38
CA PHE A 391 -28.73 -1.71 -26.90
C PHE A 391 -28.73 -2.28 -28.32
N ASN A 392 -27.77 -1.81 -29.12
CA ASN A 392 -27.45 -2.35 -30.42
C ASN A 392 -26.15 -3.15 -30.32
N ALA A 393 -26.28 -4.46 -30.07
CA ALA A 393 -25.14 -5.37 -29.90
C ALA A 393 -24.19 -5.32 -31.11
N GLU A 394 -24.72 -5.28 -32.33
CA GLU A 394 -23.90 -5.20 -33.55
C GLU A 394 -23.04 -3.94 -33.58
N ARG A 395 -23.59 -2.78 -33.17
CA ARG A 395 -22.82 -1.54 -33.09
C ARG A 395 -21.76 -1.59 -32.00
N LEU A 396 -22.06 -2.20 -30.86
CA LEU A 396 -21.10 -2.37 -29.77
C LEU A 396 -19.91 -3.23 -30.23
N ILE A 397 -20.17 -4.36 -30.87
CA ILE A 397 -19.15 -5.28 -31.45
C ILE A 397 -18.30 -4.56 -32.50
N GLN A 398 -18.90 -3.73 -33.35
CA GLN A 398 -18.18 -2.99 -34.38
C GLN A 398 -17.38 -1.80 -33.84
N GLY A 399 -17.83 -1.20 -32.74
CA GLY A 399 -17.30 0.06 -32.24
C GLY A 399 -16.28 -0.09 -31.11
N VAL A 400 -16.30 -1.21 -30.39
CA VAL A 400 -15.39 -1.47 -29.28
C VAL A 400 -14.55 -2.69 -29.62
N GLN A 401 -13.22 -2.52 -29.65
CA GLN A 401 -12.31 -3.63 -29.93
C GLN A 401 -12.50 -4.76 -28.92
N HIS A 402 -12.22 -5.99 -29.36
CA HIS A 402 -12.27 -7.23 -28.57
C HIS A 402 -13.66 -7.67 -28.09
N VAL A 403 -14.72 -6.87 -28.28
CA VAL A 403 -16.08 -7.28 -27.93
C VAL A 403 -16.61 -8.32 -28.90
N THR A 404 -16.73 -9.57 -28.44
CA THR A 404 -17.33 -10.65 -29.22
C THR A 404 -18.87 -10.61 -29.16
N PRO A 405 -19.58 -11.30 -30.07
CA PRO A 405 -21.04 -11.44 -29.97
C PRO A 405 -21.51 -12.01 -28.62
N GLU A 406 -20.76 -12.97 -28.06
CA GLU A 406 -21.07 -13.60 -26.78
C GLU A 406 -20.94 -12.62 -25.61
N ILE A 407 -19.87 -11.82 -25.58
CA ILE A 407 -19.66 -10.78 -24.57
C ILE A 407 -20.77 -9.73 -24.63
N ALA A 408 -21.07 -9.22 -25.82
CA ALA A 408 -22.13 -8.23 -26.01
C ALA A 408 -23.50 -8.76 -25.55
N GLU A 409 -23.88 -9.96 -25.98
CA GLU A 409 -25.15 -10.58 -25.60
C GLU A 409 -25.23 -10.82 -24.09
N THR A 410 -24.17 -11.36 -23.49
CA THR A 410 -24.08 -11.63 -22.05
C THR A 410 -24.26 -10.35 -21.26
N CYS A 411 -23.49 -9.31 -21.56
CA CYS A 411 -23.52 -8.05 -20.80
C CYS A 411 -24.83 -7.28 -20.97
N ILE A 412 -25.40 -7.25 -22.18
CA ILE A 412 -26.69 -6.59 -22.42
C ILE A 412 -27.81 -7.32 -21.68
N THR A 413 -27.80 -8.66 -21.69
CA THR A 413 -28.87 -9.48 -21.07
C THR A 413 -28.77 -9.49 -19.54
N LYS A 414 -27.56 -9.50 -18.99
CA LYS A 414 -27.29 -9.48 -17.53
C LYS A 414 -27.88 -8.25 -16.86
N HIS A 415 -27.93 -7.11 -17.56
CA HIS A 415 -28.40 -5.83 -17.04
C HIS A 415 -29.72 -5.42 -17.71
N GLY A 416 -30.80 -6.13 -17.36
CA GLY A 416 -32.13 -6.06 -17.99
C GLY A 416 -32.88 -4.70 -17.93
N ASP A 417 -34.12 -4.70 -18.44
CA ASP A 417 -34.85 -3.48 -18.85
C ASP A 417 -35.40 -2.58 -17.74
N LYS A 418 -35.31 -2.98 -16.46
CA LYS A 418 -35.94 -2.27 -15.34
C LYS A 418 -35.01 -1.32 -14.58
N MET A 419 -33.85 -1.00 -15.14
CA MET A 419 -32.88 -0.07 -14.53
C MET A 419 -32.97 1.32 -15.16
N ASP A 420 -32.57 2.36 -14.42
CA ASP A 420 -32.36 3.67 -15.02
C ASP A 420 -31.25 3.60 -16.09
N LEU A 421 -31.34 4.45 -17.10
CA LEU A 421 -30.46 4.36 -18.27
C LEU A 421 -29.00 4.66 -17.92
N CYS A 422 -28.73 5.50 -16.91
CA CYS A 422 -27.37 5.81 -16.47
C CYS A 422 -26.73 4.55 -15.89
N LYS A 423 -27.36 3.94 -14.89
CA LYS A 423 -26.89 2.69 -14.28
C LYS A 423 -26.80 1.56 -15.28
N LYS A 424 -27.80 1.38 -16.17
CA LYS A 424 -27.76 0.34 -17.21
C LYS A 424 -26.54 0.50 -18.12
N SER A 425 -26.29 1.71 -18.60
CA SER A 425 -25.15 2.00 -19.49
C SER A 425 -23.79 1.75 -18.84
N TYR A 426 -23.64 2.18 -17.58
CA TYR A 426 -22.44 1.94 -16.79
C TYR A 426 -22.20 0.44 -16.59
N LEU A 427 -23.21 -0.30 -16.14
CA LEU A 427 -23.06 -1.73 -15.87
C LEU A 427 -22.74 -2.54 -17.14
N VAL A 428 -23.32 -2.18 -18.29
CA VAL A 428 -22.94 -2.81 -19.56
C VAL A 428 -21.50 -2.48 -19.94
N ALA A 429 -21.05 -1.22 -19.75
CA ALA A 429 -19.65 -0.84 -20.00
C ALA A 429 -18.68 -1.60 -19.09
N SER A 430 -18.95 -1.64 -17.78
CA SER A 430 -18.16 -2.39 -16.80
C SER A 430 -18.12 -3.88 -17.13
N CYS A 431 -19.27 -4.48 -17.45
CA CYS A 431 -19.32 -5.88 -17.83
C CYS A 431 -18.50 -6.16 -19.10
N VAL A 432 -18.57 -5.31 -20.12
CA VAL A 432 -17.76 -5.48 -21.33
C VAL A 432 -16.27 -5.41 -21.03
N ALA A 433 -15.84 -4.48 -20.18
CA ALA A 433 -14.45 -4.39 -19.74
C ALA A 433 -14.00 -5.63 -18.95
N GLU A 434 -14.84 -6.14 -18.06
CA GLU A 434 -14.61 -7.36 -17.27
C GLU A 434 -14.53 -8.62 -18.14
N GLU A 435 -15.47 -8.82 -19.06
CA GLU A 435 -15.54 -10.03 -19.90
C GLU A 435 -14.46 -10.05 -21.00
N ASN A 436 -14.13 -8.89 -21.60
CA ASN A 436 -13.02 -8.83 -22.56
C ASN A 436 -11.71 -9.30 -21.92
N TYR A 437 -11.49 -8.96 -20.65
CA TYR A 437 -10.33 -9.44 -19.90
C TYR A 437 -10.30 -10.96 -19.72
N GLU A 438 -11.44 -11.62 -19.49
CA GLU A 438 -11.47 -13.09 -19.33
C GLU A 438 -11.11 -13.85 -20.62
N THR A 439 -11.18 -13.19 -21.78
CA THR A 439 -10.97 -13.82 -23.10
C THR A 439 -9.63 -13.52 -23.77
N MET A 440 -8.87 -12.53 -23.26
CA MET A 440 -7.50 -12.24 -23.69
C MET A 440 -6.50 -13.13 -22.95
#